data_AF-A0A820JWK3-F1
#
_entry.id   AF-A0A820JWK3-F1
#
_cell.length_a   1.000
_cell.length_b   1.000
_cell.length_c   1.000
_cell.angle_alpha   90.00
_cell.angle_beta   90.00
_cell.angle_gamma   90.00
#
_symmetry.space_group_name_H-M   'P 1'
#
loop_
_entity.id
_entity.type
_entity.pdbx_description
1 polymer ?
#
loop_
_entity_poly.entity_id
_entity_poly.type
_entity_poly.pdbx_seq_one_letter_code
_entity_poly.pdbx_strand_id
1 'polypeptide(L)'
;LEITEECAVKSELLFEILKQMPNISSLILKKKITSSFYTNHELCELLNKKIKMFDYRNPASANYFKIQDLDWFCKTFSNVEELHCDIDNVDDVLLILTKCSKLSIIKIKCVSESTFTWLKINARTCNVYINYELKYDESEID
;
A
#
# COMPACT_ATOMS: atom_id res chain seq x y z
N LEU A 1 -7.23 6.04 -10.16
CA LEU A 1 -8.46 6.39 -9.40
C LEU A 1 -8.04 6.74 -7.99
N GLU A 2 -8.47 7.88 -7.46
CA GLU A 2 -8.22 8.25 -6.07
C GLU A 2 -9.54 8.17 -5.29
N ILE A 3 -9.54 7.48 -4.15
CA ILE A 3 -10.69 7.36 -3.25
C ILE A 3 -10.29 7.97 -1.91
N THR A 4 -10.94 9.08 -1.55
CA THR A 4 -10.67 9.83 -0.32
C THR A 4 -11.76 9.60 0.72
N GLU A 5 -11.49 9.95 1.98
CA GLU A 5 -12.45 9.73 3.08
C GLU A 5 -13.79 10.46 2.86
N GLU A 6 -13.77 11.61 2.18
CA GLU A 6 -14.96 12.36 1.77
C GLU A 6 -15.79 11.58 0.73
N CYS A 7 -15.14 10.72 -0.05
CA CYS A 7 -15.76 9.75 -0.93
C CYS A 7 -16.05 8.46 -0.14
N ALA A 8 -16.91 8.51 0.87
CA ALA A 8 -17.46 7.34 1.54
C ALA A 8 -18.30 6.49 0.55
N VAL A 9 -17.63 5.86 -0.41
CA VAL A 9 -18.21 5.07 -1.48
C VAL A 9 -18.46 3.68 -0.91
N LYS A 10 -19.71 3.25 -0.94
CA LYS A 10 -20.06 1.87 -0.58
C LYS A 10 -19.36 0.90 -1.52
N SER A 11 -18.99 -0.29 -1.02
CA SER A 11 -18.24 -1.29 -1.78
C SER A 11 -18.92 -1.64 -3.12
N GLU A 12 -20.26 -1.67 -3.14
CA GLU A 12 -21.07 -1.99 -4.31
C GLU A 12 -20.98 -0.90 -5.39
N LEU A 13 -20.98 0.37 -4.99
CA LEU A 13 -20.87 1.48 -5.92
C LEU A 13 -19.47 1.54 -6.53
N LEU A 14 -18.44 1.29 -5.72
CA LEU A 14 -17.06 1.21 -6.22
C LEU A 14 -16.91 0.08 -7.24
N PHE A 15 -17.50 -1.08 -6.95
CA PHE A 15 -17.48 -2.23 -7.86
C PHE A 15 -18.10 -1.88 -9.22
N GLU A 16 -19.26 -1.23 -9.24
CA GLU A 16 -19.91 -0.82 -10.49
C GLU A 16 -19.11 0.24 -11.25
N ILE A 17 -18.50 1.21 -10.57
CA ILE A 17 -17.60 2.19 -11.20
C ILE A 17 -16.41 1.48 -11.85
N LEU A 18 -15.76 0.55 -11.14
CA LEU A 18 -14.57 -0.16 -11.64
C LEU A 18 -14.89 -1.10 -12.82
N LYS A 19 -16.10 -1.66 -12.89
CA LYS A 19 -16.56 -2.44 -14.06
C LYS A 19 -16.63 -1.55 -15.31
N GLN A 20 -17.11 -0.33 -15.17
CA GLN A 20 -17.26 0.62 -16.27
C GLN A 20 -15.92 1.25 -16.71
N MET A 21 -14.85 1.08 -15.93
CA MET A 21 -13.54 1.65 -16.20
C MET A 21 -12.54 0.53 -16.58
N PRO A 22 -12.50 0.09 -17.86
CA PRO A 22 -11.67 -1.02 -18.29
C PRO A 22 -10.17 -0.79 -18.07
N ASN A 23 -9.72 0.46 -18.21
CA ASN A 23 -8.29 0.83 -18.29
C ASN A 23 -7.70 1.34 -16.97
N ILE A 24 -8.40 1.21 -15.84
CA ILE A 24 -7.80 1.54 -14.54
C ILE A 24 -6.73 0.51 -14.21
N SER A 25 -5.50 1.00 -14.01
CA SER A 25 -4.36 0.23 -13.50
C SER A 25 -3.75 0.82 -12.22
N SER A 26 -4.16 2.02 -11.81
CA SER A 26 -3.64 2.70 -10.62
C SER A 26 -4.77 3.09 -9.67
N LEU A 27 -4.57 2.81 -8.39
CA LEU A 27 -5.51 3.11 -7.31
C LEU A 27 -4.78 3.77 -6.13
N ILE A 28 -5.32 4.88 -5.66
CA ILE A 28 -4.87 5.57 -4.45
C ILE A 28 -5.97 5.41 -3.40
N LEU A 29 -5.67 4.78 -2.28
CA LEU A 29 -6.60 4.59 -1.16
C LEU A 29 -6.05 5.21 0.12
N LYS A 30 -6.93 5.87 0.87
CA LYS A 30 -6.65 6.30 2.24
C LYS A 30 -7.01 5.20 3.25
N LYS A 31 -6.22 5.08 4.31
CA LYS A 31 -6.31 4.03 5.34
C LYS A 31 -7.71 3.77 5.90
N LYS A 32 -8.48 4.81 6.23
CA LYS A 32 -9.81 4.61 6.86
C LYS A 32 -10.83 3.92 5.97
N ILE A 33 -10.57 3.87 4.67
CA ILE A 33 -11.51 3.34 3.67
C ILE A 33 -11.16 1.89 3.32
N THR A 34 -9.91 1.44 3.50
CA THR A 34 -9.47 0.11 3.05
C THR A 34 -10.17 -1.04 3.77
N SER A 35 -10.47 -0.89 5.07
CA SER A 35 -11.06 -1.98 5.86
C SER A 35 -12.50 -2.32 5.47
N SER A 36 -13.29 -1.36 4.99
CA SER A 36 -14.69 -1.59 4.60
C SER A 36 -14.82 -2.26 3.22
N PHE A 37 -13.75 -2.30 2.41
CA PHE A 37 -13.76 -2.93 1.10
C PHE A 37 -13.39 -4.41 1.12
N TYR A 38 -12.57 -4.83 2.09
CA TYR A 38 -12.07 -6.20 2.17
C TYR A 38 -13.17 -7.24 2.42
N THR A 39 -14.37 -6.82 2.84
CA THR A 39 -15.53 -7.71 3.03
C THR A 39 -16.23 -8.05 1.71
N ASN A 40 -16.01 -7.31 0.64
CA ASN A 40 -16.59 -7.58 -0.67
C ASN A 40 -15.61 -8.37 -1.55
N HIS A 41 -15.84 -9.69 -1.64
CA HIS A 41 -14.98 -10.61 -2.38
C HIS A 41 -14.90 -10.28 -3.88
N GLU A 42 -16.03 -9.97 -4.52
CA GLU A 42 -16.05 -9.67 -5.96
C GLU A 42 -15.27 -8.39 -6.27
N LEU A 43 -15.40 -7.38 -5.42
CA LEU A 43 -14.62 -6.15 -5.52
C LEU A 43 -13.11 -6.44 -5.35
N CYS A 44 -12.74 -7.26 -4.36
CA CYS A 44 -11.34 -7.64 -4.14
C CYS A 44 -10.75 -8.37 -5.35
N GLU A 45 -11.49 -9.31 -5.96
CA GLU A 45 -11.04 -10.00 -7.16
C GLU A 45 -10.88 -9.05 -8.35
N LEU A 46 -11.82 -8.13 -8.54
CA LEU A 46 -11.76 -7.12 -9.59
C LEU A 46 -10.55 -6.20 -9.41
N LEU A 47 -10.31 -5.76 -8.19
CA LEU A 47 -9.14 -4.95 -7.82
C LEU A 47 -7.84 -5.71 -8.09
N ASN A 48 -7.73 -6.96 -7.66
CA ASN A 48 -6.55 -7.78 -7.90
C ASN A 48 -6.27 -7.98 -9.39
N LYS A 49 -7.30 -8.03 -10.22
CA LYS A 49 -7.15 -8.21 -11.67
C LYS A 49 -6.67 -6.94 -12.37
N LYS A 50 -7.16 -5.78 -11.93
CA LYS A 50 -6.98 -4.49 -12.62
C LYS A 50 -5.82 -3.68 -12.08
N ILE A 51 -5.65 -3.62 -10.77
CA ILE A 51 -4.73 -2.68 -10.13
C ILE A 51 -3.32 -3.22 -10.19
N LYS A 52 -2.43 -2.41 -10.74
CA LYS A 52 -0.98 -2.64 -10.88
C LYS A 52 -0.16 -1.71 -10.01
N MET A 53 -0.67 -0.52 -9.74
CA MET A 53 -0.06 0.44 -8.83
C MET A 53 -1.03 0.75 -7.69
N PHE A 54 -0.57 0.57 -6.45
CA PHE A 54 -1.32 0.89 -5.24
C PHE A 54 -0.58 1.93 -4.42
N ASP A 55 -1.22 3.04 -4.13
CA ASP A 55 -0.70 4.09 -3.25
C ASP A 55 -1.54 4.16 -1.99
N TYR A 56 -0.94 3.74 -0.89
CA TYR A 56 -1.52 3.75 0.44
C TYR A 56 -1.04 4.99 1.18
N ARG A 57 -1.90 6.01 1.25
CA ARG A 57 -1.59 7.27 1.93
C ARG A 57 -2.28 7.33 3.28
N ASN A 58 -1.52 7.64 4.33
CA ASN A 58 -2.09 7.93 5.62
C ASN A 58 -2.07 9.45 5.89
N PRO A 59 -3.24 10.11 5.99
CA PRO A 59 -3.30 11.50 6.41
C PRO A 59 -3.03 11.60 7.91
N ALA A 60 -1.86 12.15 8.26
CA ALA A 60 -1.40 12.53 9.59
C ALA A 60 -0.83 11.42 10.50
N SER A 61 0.33 11.75 11.06
CA SER A 61 1.08 11.18 12.19
C SER A 61 0.54 9.88 12.80
N ALA A 62 1.36 8.82 12.66
CA ALA A 62 1.50 7.68 13.59
C ALA A 62 0.77 6.36 13.28
N ASN A 63 0.16 6.17 12.11
CA ASN A 63 -0.53 4.91 11.81
C ASN A 63 0.02 4.22 10.56
N TYR A 64 1.20 3.60 10.68
CA TYR A 64 1.76 2.67 9.69
C TYR A 64 0.78 1.57 9.30
N PHE A 65 1.04 0.86 8.20
CA PHE A 65 0.31 -0.38 7.89
C PHE A 65 0.25 -1.26 9.14
N LYS A 66 -0.95 -1.56 9.64
CA LYS A 66 -1.07 -2.57 10.70
C LYS A 66 -0.94 -3.93 10.02
N ILE A 67 -0.36 -4.91 10.72
CA ILE A 67 -0.20 -6.29 10.21
C ILE A 67 -1.52 -6.85 9.63
N GLN A 68 -2.65 -6.60 10.28
CA GLN A 68 -3.96 -7.03 9.77
C GLN A 68 -4.33 -6.40 8.41
N ASP A 69 -4.03 -5.10 8.23
CA ASP A 69 -4.25 -4.40 6.96
C ASP A 69 -3.31 -4.94 5.88
N LEU A 70 -2.09 -5.32 6.27
CA LEU A 70 -1.07 -5.88 5.38
C LEU A 70 -1.45 -7.27 4.88
N ASP A 71 -2.00 -8.12 5.74
CA ASP A 71 -2.48 -9.45 5.37
C ASP A 71 -3.64 -9.39 4.38
N TRP A 72 -4.60 -8.48 4.62
CA TRP A 72 -5.68 -8.24 3.67
C TRP A 72 -5.17 -7.64 2.37
N PHE A 73 -4.25 -6.68 2.45
CA PHE A 73 -3.60 -6.11 1.28
C PHE A 73 -2.94 -7.21 0.43
N CYS A 74 -2.11 -8.06 1.04
CA CYS A 74 -1.41 -9.13 0.32
C CYS A 74 -2.37 -10.13 -0.35
N LYS A 75 -3.54 -10.38 0.25
CA LYS A 75 -4.59 -11.23 -0.36
C LYS A 75 -5.26 -10.54 -1.54
N THR A 76 -5.66 -9.28 -1.38
CA THR A 76 -6.45 -8.53 -2.37
C THR A 76 -5.61 -7.95 -3.51
N PHE A 77 -4.33 -7.65 -3.26
CA PHE A 77 -3.46 -6.92 -4.19
C PHE A 77 -2.20 -7.71 -4.53
N SER A 78 -2.30 -9.05 -4.56
CA SER A 78 -1.18 -9.95 -4.89
C SER A 78 -0.58 -9.72 -6.29
N ASN A 79 -1.34 -9.14 -7.23
CA ASN A 79 -0.88 -8.81 -8.58
C ASN A 79 -0.33 -7.39 -8.74
N VAL A 80 -0.26 -6.60 -7.67
CA VAL A 80 0.32 -5.25 -7.71
C VAL A 80 1.80 -5.35 -8.04
N GLU A 81 2.24 -4.46 -8.93
CA GLU A 81 3.60 -4.35 -9.44
C GLU A 81 4.34 -3.16 -8.79
N GLU A 82 3.61 -2.15 -8.31
CA GLU A 82 4.14 -0.97 -7.64
C GLU A 82 3.32 -0.62 -6.38
N LEU A 83 3.99 -0.56 -5.22
CA LEU A 83 3.38 -0.19 -3.94
C LEU A 83 4.02 1.07 -3.36
N HIS A 84 3.21 2.09 -3.04
CA HIS A 84 3.65 3.25 -2.24
C HIS A 84 2.96 3.18 -0.89
N CYS A 85 3.72 3.30 0.20
CA CYS A 85 3.17 3.12 1.55
C CYS A 85 4.09 3.68 2.65
N ASP A 86 3.52 3.78 3.85
CA ASP A 86 4.26 4.09 5.08
C ASP A 86 4.45 2.79 5.88
N ILE A 87 5.70 2.34 6.03
CA ILE A 87 6.09 1.14 6.80
C ILE A 87 7.34 1.48 7.61
N ASP A 88 7.35 1.16 8.90
CA ASP A 88 8.49 1.43 9.78
C ASP A 88 9.09 0.19 10.43
N ASN A 89 8.58 -1.01 10.10
CA ASN A 89 9.09 -2.30 10.59
C ASN A 89 9.61 -3.16 9.43
N VAL A 90 10.79 -3.75 9.63
CA VAL A 90 11.41 -4.72 8.72
C VAL A 90 10.52 -5.94 8.46
N ASP A 91 9.83 -6.46 9.47
CA ASP A 91 9.00 -7.66 9.31
C ASP A 91 7.86 -7.43 8.31
N ASP A 92 7.25 -6.25 8.32
CA ASP A 92 6.18 -5.88 7.39
C ASP A 92 6.71 -5.73 5.95
N VAL A 93 7.92 -5.17 5.80
CA VAL A 93 8.61 -5.12 4.49
C VAL A 93 8.84 -6.54 3.96
N LEU A 94 9.38 -7.43 4.80
CA LEU A 94 9.62 -8.83 4.43
C LEU A 94 8.32 -9.56 4.08
N LEU A 95 7.24 -9.28 4.80
CA LEU A 95 5.93 -9.88 4.56
C LEU A 95 5.39 -9.49 3.17
N ILE A 96 5.48 -8.20 2.80
CA ILE A 96 5.12 -7.72 1.46
C ILE A 96 5.98 -8.40 0.39
N LEU A 97 7.30 -8.38 0.56
CA LEU A 97 8.23 -8.98 -0.40
C LEU A 97 7.98 -10.48 -0.60
N THR A 98 7.53 -11.18 0.43
CA THR A 98 7.23 -12.61 0.38
C THR A 98 5.88 -12.91 -0.26
N LYS A 99 4.85 -12.10 0.00
CA LYS A 99 3.47 -12.39 -0.42
C LYS A 99 3.07 -11.76 -1.76
N CYS A 100 3.71 -10.65 -2.16
CA CYS A 100 3.38 -9.95 -3.40
C CYS A 100 4.35 -10.33 -4.52
N SER A 101 4.13 -11.48 -5.15
CA SER A 101 5.06 -12.08 -6.12
C SER A 101 5.26 -11.30 -7.43
N LYS A 102 4.35 -10.38 -7.77
CA LYS A 102 4.47 -9.51 -8.94
C LYS A 102 5.07 -8.14 -8.64
N LEU A 103 5.36 -7.87 -7.38
CA LEU A 103 5.86 -6.59 -6.95
C LEU A 103 7.26 -6.37 -7.51
N SER A 104 7.44 -5.25 -8.21
CA SER A 104 8.71 -4.86 -8.82
C SER A 104 9.24 -3.55 -8.24
N ILE A 105 8.36 -2.71 -7.68
CA ILE A 105 8.68 -1.42 -7.09
C ILE A 105 7.98 -1.28 -5.73
N ILE A 106 8.73 -0.86 -4.72
CA ILE A 106 8.19 -0.38 -3.44
C ILE A 106 8.76 1.01 -3.16
N LYS A 107 7.89 1.95 -2.83
CA LYS A 107 8.26 3.27 -2.30
C LYS A 107 7.78 3.36 -0.86
N ILE A 108 8.71 3.33 0.08
CA ILE A 108 8.44 3.38 1.52
C ILE A 108 8.73 4.78 2.03
N LYS A 109 7.75 5.44 2.64
CA LYS A 109 7.96 6.72 3.29
C LYS A 109 8.00 6.55 4.79
N CYS A 110 8.64 7.51 5.47
CA CYS A 110 8.66 7.62 6.93
C CYS A 110 9.21 6.38 7.65
N VAL A 111 10.33 5.80 7.16
CA VAL A 111 10.96 4.67 7.85
C VAL A 111 11.68 5.12 9.13
N SER A 112 11.67 4.27 10.16
CA SER A 112 12.53 4.42 11.34
C SER A 112 14.01 4.23 10.97
N GLU A 113 14.93 4.73 11.81
CA GLU A 113 16.37 4.63 11.55
C GLU A 113 16.86 3.17 11.49
N SER A 114 16.30 2.29 12.33
CA SER A 114 16.62 0.86 12.32
C SER A 114 16.18 0.19 11.01
N THR A 115 14.94 0.44 10.56
CA THR A 115 14.42 -0.07 9.29
C THR A 115 15.17 0.53 8.10
N PHE A 116 15.53 1.81 8.15
CA PHE A 116 16.38 2.46 7.14
C PHE A 116 17.73 1.77 7.01
N THR A 117 18.39 1.50 8.14
CA THR A 117 19.70 0.82 8.16
C THR A 117 19.60 -0.56 7.53
N TRP A 118 18.56 -1.32 7.87
CA TRP A 118 18.32 -2.63 7.27
C TRP A 118 18.09 -2.54 5.76
N LEU A 119 17.24 -1.61 5.31
CA LEU A 119 16.94 -1.39 3.89
C LEU A 119 18.18 -1.02 3.10
N LYS A 120 19.05 -0.16 3.65
CA LYS A 120 20.31 0.25 3.01
C LYS A 120 21.24 -0.91 2.72
N ILE A 121 21.24 -1.93 3.58
CA ILE A 121 22.08 -3.12 3.45
C ILE A 121 21.42 -4.14 2.51
N ASN A 122 20.11 -4.36 2.64
CA ASN A 122 19.45 -5.53 2.05
C ASN A 122 18.65 -5.24 0.77
N ALA A 123 18.22 -4.00 0.53
CA ALA A 123 17.36 -3.67 -0.62
C ALA A 123 17.97 -4.06 -1.96
N ARG A 124 19.30 -4.01 -2.09
CA ARG A 124 20.02 -4.38 -3.32
C ARG A 124 20.02 -5.88 -3.61
N THR A 125 19.74 -6.70 -2.61
CA THR A 125 19.63 -8.16 -2.75
C THR A 125 18.21 -8.63 -3.04
N CYS A 126 17.23 -7.72 -2.94
CA CYS A 126 15.86 -8.01 -3.28
C CYS A 126 15.68 -7.98 -4.80
N ASN A 127 14.80 -8.84 -5.34
CA ASN A 127 14.36 -8.78 -6.74
C ASN A 127 13.35 -7.64 -7.01
N VAL A 128 13.29 -6.66 -6.11
CA VAL A 128 12.32 -5.56 -6.08
C VAL A 128 13.10 -4.28 -5.91
N TYR A 129 12.82 -3.27 -6.72
CA TYR A 129 13.38 -1.94 -6.53
C TYR A 129 12.71 -1.27 -5.33
N ILE A 130 13.48 -0.99 -4.29
CA ILE A 130 12.99 -0.36 -3.07
C ILE A 130 13.56 1.05 -2.97
N ASN A 131 12.68 2.05 -3.02
CA ASN A 131 12.99 3.43 -2.67
C ASN A 131 12.47 3.72 -1.26
N TYR A 132 13.24 4.42 -0.44
CA TYR A 132 12.87 4.68 0.94
C TYR A 132 13.33 6.05 1.44
N GLU A 133 12.51 6.68 2.26
CA GLU A 133 12.74 8.01 2.84
C GLU A 133 12.72 7.93 4.37
N LEU A 134 13.79 8.43 5.00
CA LEU A 134 13.87 8.57 6.46
C LEU A 134 12.75 9.48 6.96
N LYS A 135 12.15 9.11 8.08
CA LYS A 135 11.28 10.02 8.81
C LYS A 135 12.13 11.19 9.36
N TYR A 136 11.90 12.40 8.85
CA TYR A 136 12.46 13.60 9.46
C TYR A 136 11.64 13.95 10.70
N ASP A 137 12.33 14.21 11.82
CA ASP A 137 11.69 14.75 13.02
C ASP A 137 11.41 16.23 12.75
N GLU A 138 10.14 16.60 12.52
CA GLU A 138 9.74 18.00 12.35
C GLU A 138 9.80 18.80 13.67
N SER A 139 10.40 18.22 14.72
CA SER A 139 10.63 18.87 16.02
C SER A 139 11.86 19.79 16.05
N GLU A 140 12.62 19.90 14.94
CA GLU A 140 13.78 20.81 14.82
C GLU A 140 13.53 22.06 13.95
N ILE A 141 12.28 22.42 13.69
CA ILE A 141 11.96 23.72 13.07
C ILE A 141 11.42 24.65 14.17
N ASP A 142 12.34 25.40 14.77
CA ASP A 142 12.10 26.53 15.69
C ASP A 142 11.12 27.59 15.13
#